data_AF-A0A920H590-F1
#
_entry.id   AF-A0A920H590-F1
#
_cell.length_a   1.000
_cell.length_b   1.000
_cell.length_c   1.000
_cell.angle_alpha   90.00
_cell.angle_beta   90.00
_cell.angle_gamma   90.00
#
_symmetry.space_group_name_H-M   'P 1'
#
loop_
_entity.id
_entity.type
_entity.pdbx_description
1 polymer ?
#
loop_
_entity_poly.entity_id
_entity_poly.type
_entity_poly.pdbx_seq_one_letter_code
_entity_poly.pdbx_strand_id
1 'polypeptide(L)' 'MNGINLETAKAIKIIAKGNNQKYFLHIRTNRMFLPWQYYHAEFTVNKSFNEYVIPISSFNKSGYFIPGKINSKTLLQ' A
#
# COMPACT_ATOMS: atom_id res chain seq x y z
N MET A 1 6.23 -17.73 10.99
CA MET A 1 5.60 -16.50 11.51
C MET A 1 4.42 -16.19 10.60
N ASN A 2 3.17 -16.38 11.01
CA ASN A 2 1.98 -16.01 10.20
C ASN A 2 0.75 -15.90 11.11
N GLY A 3 0.31 -14.68 11.37
CA GLY A 3 -0.84 -14.42 12.26
C GLY A 3 -1.39 -13.00 12.20
N ILE A 4 -1.02 -12.19 11.21
CA ILE A 4 -1.53 -10.82 11.09
C ILE A 4 -2.82 -10.87 10.27
N ASN A 5 -3.97 -10.78 10.94
CA ASN A 5 -5.27 -10.63 10.29
C ASN A 5 -5.40 -9.18 9.80
N LEU A 6 -5.21 -8.98 8.49
CA LEU A 6 -5.35 -7.67 7.84
C LEU A 6 -6.77 -7.39 7.35
N GLU A 7 -7.75 -8.29 7.59
CA GLU A 7 -9.10 -8.17 7.02
C GLU A 7 -9.79 -6.87 7.41
N THR A 8 -9.50 -6.35 8.61
CA THR A 8 -10.06 -5.09 9.13
C THR A 8 -9.08 -3.92 9.09
N ALA A 9 -7.90 -4.09 8.50
CA ALA A 9 -6.94 -3.00 8.38
C ALA A 9 -7.55 -1.85 7.56
N LYS A 10 -7.37 -0.62 8.05
CA LYS A 10 -7.89 0.60 7.40
C LYS A 10 -6.80 1.48 6.81
N ALA A 11 -5.57 1.36 7.30
CA ALA A 11 -4.43 2.15 6.86
C ALA A 11 -3.12 1.38 7.06
N ILE A 12 -2.10 1.79 6.32
CA ILE A 12 -0.70 1.38 6.48
C ILE A 12 0.03 2.55 7.12
N LYS A 13 0.72 2.27 8.23
CA LYS A 13 1.55 3.25 8.94
C LYS A 13 3.02 2.99 8.60
N ILE A 14 3.71 4.03 8.17
CA ILE A 14 5.13 3.97 7.79
C ILE A 14 5.87 5.07 8.54
N ILE A 15 7.04 4.76 9.09
CA ILE A 15 7.96 5.77 9.60
C ILE A 15 9.08 5.92 8.56
N ALA A 16 9.20 7.12 7.99
CA ALA A 16 10.18 7.37 6.94
C ALA A 16 10.81 8.76 7.06
N LYS A 17 12.00 8.90 6.48
CA LYS A 17 12.70 10.16 6.25
C LYS A 17 13.09 10.22 4.78
N GLY A 18 12.88 11.37 4.16
CA GLY A 18 13.09 11.59 2.74
C GLY A 18 13.71 12.96 2.48
N ASN A 19 13.37 13.53 1.34
CA ASN A 19 14.01 14.74 0.80
C ASN A 19 12.98 15.75 0.24
N ASN A 20 11.77 15.77 0.80
CA ASN A 20 10.63 16.55 0.35
C ASN A 20 10.15 16.19 -1.07
N GLN A 21 10.35 14.93 -1.48
CA GLN A 21 9.86 14.41 -2.76
C GLN A 21 8.67 13.47 -2.55
N LYS A 22 8.02 13.13 -3.67
CA LYS A 22 6.93 12.17 -3.74
C LYS A 22 7.50 10.75 -3.78
N TYR A 23 7.01 9.90 -2.88
CA TYR A 23 7.36 8.49 -2.79
C TYR A 23 6.11 7.68 -3.10
N PHE A 24 6.31 6.45 -3.56
CA PHE A 24 5.24 5.54 -3.92
C PHE A 24 5.33 4.28 -3.07
N LEU A 25 4.24 3.94 -2.40
CA LEU A 25 4.09 2.64 -1.75
C LEU A 25 3.39 1.70 -2.71
N HIS A 26 4.05 0.60 -3.08
CA HIS A 26 3.49 -0.46 -3.92
C HIS A 26 3.14 -1.67 -3.07
N ILE A 27 1.91 -2.16 -3.19
CA ILE A 27 1.46 -3.37 -2.49
C ILE A 27 0.87 -4.38 -3.48
N ARG A 28 1.10 -5.66 -3.21
CA ARG A 28 0.56 -6.77 -3.98
C ARG A 28 -0.26 -7.68 -3.08
N THR A 29 -1.24 -8.35 -3.68
CA THR A 29 -2.09 -9.33 -2.99
C THR A 29 -1.85 -10.70 -3.58
N ASN A 30 -2.12 -11.76 -2.81
CA ASN A 30 -1.89 -13.15 -3.25
C ASN A 30 -2.71 -13.54 -4.50
N ARG A 31 -3.79 -12.82 -4.79
CA ARG A 31 -4.66 -13.07 -5.95
C ARG A 31 -4.21 -12.36 -7.23
N MET A 32 -3.10 -11.62 -7.18
CA MET A 32 -2.49 -10.96 -8.35
C MET A 32 -1.52 -11.91 -9.04
N PHE A 33 -2.02 -12.62 -10.07
CA PHE A 33 -1.26 -13.62 -10.82
C PHE A 33 -0.16 -13.03 -11.70
N LEU A 34 -0.34 -11.80 -12.22
CA LEU A 34 0.63 -11.21 -13.13
C LEU A 34 1.65 -10.34 -12.36
N PRO A 35 2.95 -10.40 -12.71
CA PRO A 35 4.01 -9.73 -11.94
C PRO A 35 3.94 -8.20 -11.96
N TRP A 36 3.29 -7.59 -12.96
CA TRP A 36 3.13 -6.14 -13.09
C TRP A 36 1.86 -5.58 -12.40
N GLN A 37 1.06 -6.43 -11.75
CA GLN A 37 -0.13 -6.01 -11.04
C GLN A 37 0.22 -5.56 -9.61
N TYR A 38 -0.10 -4.32 -9.28
CA TYR A 38 0.07 -3.76 -7.95
C TYR A 38 -1.00 -2.69 -7.68
N TYR A 39 -1.21 -2.42 -6.41
CA TYR A 39 -1.84 -1.18 -5.99
C TYR A 39 -0.74 -0.21 -5.56
N HIS A 40 -0.92 1.08 -5.81
CA HIS A 40 0.02 2.10 -5.40
C HIS A 40 -0.67 3.28 -4.71
N ALA A 41 0.02 3.87 -3.75
CA ALA A 41 -0.36 5.14 -3.14
C ALA A 41 0.85 6.07 -3.18
N GLU A 42 0.58 7.37 -3.33
CA GLU A 42 1.60 8.41 -3.30
C GLU A 42 1.56 9.19 -1.98
N PHE A 43 2.73 9.55 -1.47
CA PHE A 43 2.87 10.39 -0.28
C PHE A 43 4.16 11.20 -0.34
N THR A 44 4.18 12.38 0.27
CA THR A 44 5.36 13.26 0.30
C THR A 44 6.16 13.01 1.57
N VAL A 45 7.46 12.74 1.44
CA VAL A 45 8.33 12.40 2.58
C VAL A 45 9.26 13.55 2.92
N ASN A 46 9.22 13.99 4.17
CA ASN A 46 9.93 15.16 4.66
C ASN A 46 11.37 14.84 5.04
N LYS A 47 12.20 15.87 5.22
CA LYS A 47 13.62 15.76 5.62
C LYS A 47 13.86 15.23 7.05
N SER A 48 12.82 15.04 7.86
CA SER A 48 12.89 14.42 9.18
C SER A 48 12.15 13.09 9.20
N PHE A 49 12.45 12.24 10.19
CA PHE A 49 11.62 11.07 10.46
C PHE A 49 10.22 11.52 10.85
N ASN A 50 9.22 11.07 10.12
CA ASN A 50 7.82 11.32 10.43
C ASN A 50 7.02 10.04 10.24
N GLU A 51 5.87 10.01 10.90
CA GLU A 51 4.85 8.98 10.70
C GLU A 51 3.95 9.37 9.52
N TYR A 52 3.75 8.43 8.60
CA TYR A 52 2.89 8.54 7.44
C TYR A 52 1.79 7.48 7.54
N VAL A 53 0.54 7.93 7.68
CA VAL A 53 -0.63 7.06 7.71
C VAL A 53 -1.29 7.12 6.35
N ILE A 54 -1.23 6.01 5.61
CA ILE A 54 -1.75 5.87 4.25
C ILE A 54 -3.03 5.03 4.32
N PRO A 55 -4.23 5.62 4.14
CA PRO A 55 -5.47 4.85 4.12
C PRO A 55 -5.45 3.79 3.02
N ILE A 56 -5.94 2.59 3.29
CA ILE A 56 -6.05 1.53 2.25
C ILE A 56 -6.95 2.00 1.09
N SER A 57 -7.91 2.88 1.38
CA SER A 57 -8.78 3.49 0.36
C SER A 57 -8.07 4.47 -0.58
N SER A 58 -6.86 4.94 -0.29
CA SER A 58 -6.13 5.88 -1.15
C SER A 58 -5.30 5.21 -2.25
N PHE A 59 -5.29 3.88 -2.28
CA PHE A 59 -4.52 3.12 -3.24
C PHE A 59 -5.23 2.99 -4.58
N ASN A 60 -4.52 3.33 -5.65
CA ASN A 60 -4.96 3.16 -7.02
C ASN A 60 -4.42 1.85 -7.59
N LYS A 61 -5.19 1.23 -8.50
CA LYS A 61 -4.76 0.01 -9.21
C LYS A 61 -3.86 0.36 -10.39
N SER A 62 -2.83 -0.44 -10.65
CA SER A 62 -1.91 -0.24 -11.79
C SER A 62 -2.51 -0.54 -13.16
N GLY A 63 -3.66 -1.23 -13.23
CA GLY A 63 -4.26 -1.64 -14.50
C GLY A 63 -5.74 -1.97 -14.44
N TYR A 64 -6.39 -2.01 -15.60
CA TYR A 64 -7.84 -2.21 -15.74
C TYR A 64 -8.33 -3.56 -15.18
N PHE A 65 -7.58 -4.65 -15.41
CA PHE A 65 -7.91 -6.03 -15.02
C PHE A 65 -7.64 -6.37 -13.53
N ILE A 66 -7.53 -5.35 -12.68
CA ILE A 66 -7.39 -5.50 -11.22
C ILE A 66 -8.70 -5.03 -10.56
N PRO A 67 -9.18 -5.70 -9.49
CA PRO A 67 -10.34 -5.25 -8.73
C PRO A 67 -10.24 -3.76 -8.33
N GLY A 68 -11.32 -3.01 -8.47
CA GLY A 68 -11.33 -1.55 -8.20
C GLY A 68 -11.18 -1.18 -6.73
N LYS A 69 -11.39 -2.11 -5.80
CA LYS A 69 -11.15 -1.94 -4.37
C LYS A 69 -10.19 -3.03 -3.90
N ILE A 70 -9.20 -2.64 -3.09
CA ILE A 70 -8.35 -3.58 -2.38
C ILE A 70 -9.24 -4.41 -1.45
N ASN A 71 -9.21 -5.72 -1.63
CA ASN A 71 -9.76 -6.65 -0.66
C ASN A 71 -8.68 -6.98 0.37
N SER A 72 -8.84 -6.42 1.56
CA SER A 72 -7.95 -6.58 2.72
C SER A 72 -7.71 -8.05 3.12
N LYS A 73 -8.61 -8.98 2.77
CA LYS A 73 -8.41 -10.44 2.96
C LYS A 73 -7.22 -11.02 2.19
N THR A 74 -6.67 -10.30 1.20
CA THR A 74 -5.70 -10.87 0.26
C THR A 74 -4.32 -10.20 0.32
N LEU A 75 -4.11 -9.23 1.22
CA LEU A 75 -2.83 -8.56 1.38
C LEU A 75 -1.77 -9.56 1.89
N LEU A 76 -0.66 -9.70 1.17
CA LEU A 76 0.47 -10.54 1.58
C LEU A 76 1.36 -9.77 2.56
N GLN A 77 1.94 -10.51 3.52
CA GLN A 77 3.09 -10.09 4.35
C GLN A 77 4.35 -9.98 3.50
#